data_AF-A0A397V7J6-F1
#
_entry.id   AF-A0A397V7J6-F1
#
_cell.length_a   1.000
_cell.length_b   1.000
_cell.length_c   1.000
_cell.angle_alpha   90.00
_cell.angle_beta   90.00
_cell.angle_gamma   90.00
#
_symmetry.space_group_name_H-M   'P 1'
#
loop_
_entity.id
_entity.type
_entity.pdbx_description
1 polymer ?
#
loop_
_entity_poly.entity_id
_entity_poly.type
_entity_poly.pdbx_seq_one_letter_code
_entity_poly.pdbx_strand_id
1 'polypeptide(L)'
;MSSEENLQSVNNKRPNDQVVNTWSIGDSQDVLSKIINELCDLYIKEVMKGNSEYSILHTINHYLANRQQIPEEIINLCLNNQENPIIKYNPIIQNILACCYSYGKWIKKDENQVFFHYKKSAEMNDSIGINGLGRCYENGIGVEKKQS
;
A
#
# COMPACT_ATOMS: atom_id res chain seq x y z
N MET A 1 -43.58 18.21 23.90
CA MET A 1 -44.81 17.77 23.20
C MET A 1 -44.75 18.31 21.79
N SER A 2 -44.87 17.40 20.81
CA SER A 2 -45.42 17.57 19.45
C SER A 2 -44.85 18.70 18.57
N SER A 3 -44.49 18.54 17.30
CA SER A 3 -44.62 17.50 16.27
C SER A 3 -43.97 18.14 15.01
N GLU A 4 -43.23 17.42 14.16
CA GLU A 4 -43.74 16.82 12.91
C GLU A 4 -44.65 17.80 12.12
N GLU A 5 -44.43 18.21 10.87
CA GLU A 5 -44.03 17.50 9.64
C GLU A 5 -44.02 18.55 8.49
N ASN A 6 -43.08 18.50 7.52
CA ASN A 6 -43.29 17.98 6.13
C ASN A 6 -44.12 18.95 5.24
N LEU A 7 -43.69 19.40 4.05
CA LEU A 7 -43.46 18.58 2.84
C LEU A 7 -42.73 19.37 1.73
N GLN A 8 -42.04 18.57 0.93
CA GLN A 8 -41.25 18.84 -0.26
C GLN A 8 -42.00 19.57 -1.38
N SER A 9 -41.25 20.29 -2.23
CA SER A 9 -41.56 20.31 -3.67
C SER A 9 -40.38 19.75 -4.46
N VAL A 10 -40.73 18.78 -5.29
CA VAL A 10 -39.91 17.90 -6.10
C VAL A 10 -39.32 18.67 -7.29
N ASN A 11 -38.03 18.51 -7.57
CA ASN A 11 -37.52 18.73 -8.91
C ASN A 11 -36.58 17.61 -9.34
N ASN A 12 -36.96 16.98 -10.44
CA ASN A 12 -36.54 15.68 -10.90
C ASN A 12 -35.57 15.83 -12.08
N LYS A 13 -34.45 15.09 -12.01
CA LYS A 13 -33.46 14.72 -13.06
C LYS A 13 -32.27 15.66 -13.37
N ARG A 14 -31.06 15.19 -13.02
CA ARG A 14 -30.20 14.24 -13.81
C ARG A 14 -29.40 13.34 -12.84
N PRO A 15 -29.24 12.03 -13.07
CA PRO A 15 -28.52 11.15 -12.15
C PRO A 15 -27.02 11.18 -12.48
N ASN A 16 -26.32 12.28 -12.19
CA ASN A 16 -24.85 12.24 -12.20
C ASN A 16 -24.07 13.33 -11.45
N ASP A 17 -24.69 14.26 -10.73
CA ASP A 17 -23.96 15.37 -10.09
C ASP A 17 -24.10 15.43 -8.55
N GLN A 18 -24.22 14.29 -7.86
CA GLN A 18 -24.17 14.23 -6.38
C GLN A 18 -23.46 12.99 -5.86
N VAL A 19 -22.14 12.89 -6.05
CA VAL A 19 -21.28 12.16 -5.08
C VAL A 19 -19.96 12.91 -4.86
N VAL A 20 -19.98 14.23 -5.00
CA VAL A 20 -18.91 15.08 -4.52
C VAL A 20 -19.37 15.76 -3.23
N ASN A 21 -18.85 15.22 -2.13
CA ASN A 21 -18.52 15.92 -0.87
C ASN A 21 -19.54 15.81 0.27
N THR A 22 -19.37 14.78 1.12
CA THR A 22 -19.34 14.90 2.60
C THR A 22 -18.76 13.62 3.21
N TRP A 23 -17.45 13.38 3.12
CA TRP A 23 -16.81 12.35 3.94
C TRP A 23 -15.94 13.03 5.00
N SER A 24 -16.20 12.68 6.25
CA SER A 24 -15.43 13.19 7.40
C SER A 24 -14.01 12.66 7.28
N ILE A 25 -13.02 13.38 7.83
CA ILE A 25 -11.60 12.95 7.84
C ILE A 25 -11.42 11.53 8.44
N GLY A 26 -12.38 11.07 9.27
CA GLY A 26 -12.44 9.70 9.78
C GLY A 26 -12.78 8.63 8.74
N ASP A 27 -13.59 8.96 7.72
CA ASP A 27 -14.05 7.99 6.72
C ASP A 27 -12.93 7.64 5.71
N SER A 28 -12.04 8.59 5.41
CA SER A 28 -10.91 8.36 4.51
C SER A 28 -9.78 7.56 5.17
N GLN A 29 -9.55 7.75 6.48
CA GLN A 29 -8.61 6.92 7.24
C GLN A 29 -9.09 5.47 7.37
N ASP A 30 -10.40 5.26 7.53
CA ASP A 30 -10.98 3.91 7.62
C ASP A 30 -10.84 3.12 6.31
N VAL A 31 -11.11 3.79 5.18
CA VAL A 31 -10.92 3.18 3.83
C VAL A 31 -9.46 2.84 3.57
N LEU A 32 -8.53 3.75 3.86
CA LEU A 32 -7.08 3.50 3.71
C LEU A 32 -6.64 2.32 4.59
N SER A 33 -7.04 2.32 5.86
CA SER A 33 -6.74 1.25 6.81
C SER A 33 -7.20 -0.11 6.29
N LYS A 34 -8.43 -0.17 5.75
CA LYS A 34 -9.01 -1.41 5.22
C LYS A 34 -8.21 -1.95 4.03
N ILE A 35 -7.87 -1.09 3.06
CA ILE A 35 -7.09 -1.50 1.88
C ILE A 35 -5.71 -2.00 2.29
N ILE A 36 -5.04 -1.29 3.19
CA ILE A 36 -3.70 -1.64 3.68
C ILE A 36 -3.72 -2.96 4.43
N ASN A 37 -4.70 -3.18 5.30
CA ASN A 37 -4.82 -4.44 6.06
C ASN A 37 -5.07 -5.62 5.14
N GLU A 38 -6.00 -5.51 4.20
CA GLU A 38 -6.28 -6.58 3.21
C GLU A 38 -5.03 -6.92 2.39
N LEU A 39 -4.26 -5.91 1.98
CA LEU A 39 -3.02 -6.09 1.23
C LEU A 39 -1.93 -6.78 2.08
N CYS A 40 -1.77 -6.38 3.34
CA CYS A 40 -0.81 -6.96 4.26
C CYS A 40 -1.14 -8.42 4.59
N ASP A 41 -2.40 -8.72 4.87
CA ASP A 41 -2.88 -10.07 5.16
C ASP A 41 -2.63 -11.01 3.98
N LEU A 42 -2.91 -10.55 2.76
CA LEU A 42 -2.62 -11.31 1.55
C LEU A 42 -1.12 -11.54 1.39
N TYR A 43 -0.29 -10.51 1.59
CA TYR A 43 1.15 -10.63 1.48
C TYR A 43 1.70 -11.66 2.48
N ILE A 44 1.36 -11.54 3.77
CA ILE A 44 1.80 -12.47 4.82
C ILE A 44 1.35 -13.89 4.50
N LYS A 45 0.09 -14.08 4.09
CA LYS A 45 -0.45 -15.39 3.72
C LYS A 45 0.36 -16.05 2.61
N GLU A 46 0.76 -15.30 1.59
CA GLU A 46 1.55 -15.84 0.49
C GLU A 46 3.01 -16.08 0.89
N VAL A 47 3.60 -15.24 1.75
CA VAL A 47 4.92 -15.50 2.35
C VAL A 47 4.93 -16.81 3.14
N MET A 48 3.90 -17.06 3.96
CA MET A 48 3.79 -18.29 4.76
C MET A 48 3.67 -19.56 3.90
N LYS A 49 3.24 -19.43 2.64
CA LYS A 49 3.24 -20.54 1.68
C LYS A 49 4.62 -20.81 1.05
N GLY A 50 5.61 -19.98 1.34
CA GLY A 50 6.94 -20.04 0.73
C GLY A 50 7.00 -19.47 -0.69
N ASN A 51 6.03 -18.65 -1.08
CA ASN A 51 6.03 -18.04 -2.41
C ASN A 51 7.12 -16.98 -2.53
N SER A 52 7.77 -16.92 -3.71
CA SER A 52 8.73 -15.86 -4.02
C SER A 52 8.04 -14.49 -4.05
N GLU A 53 8.78 -13.41 -3.74
CA GLU A 53 8.26 -12.04 -3.77
C GLU A 53 7.60 -11.70 -5.12
N TYR A 54 8.21 -12.11 -6.24
CA TYR A 54 7.62 -11.93 -7.57
C TYR A 54 6.26 -12.63 -7.72
N SER A 55 6.15 -13.88 -7.25
CA SER A 55 4.89 -14.64 -7.25
C SER A 55 3.84 -13.97 -6.38
N ILE A 56 4.24 -13.43 -5.22
CA ILE A 56 3.33 -12.71 -4.31
C ILE A 56 2.77 -11.46 -5.01
N LEU A 57 3.62 -10.66 -5.67
CA LEU A 57 3.16 -9.49 -6.42
C LEU A 57 2.21 -9.86 -7.57
N HIS A 58 2.42 -11.02 -8.22
CA HIS A 58 1.49 -11.54 -9.22
C HIS A 58 0.13 -11.91 -8.61
N THR A 59 0.13 -12.58 -7.45
CA THR A 59 -1.12 -12.92 -6.71
C THR A 59 -1.86 -11.65 -6.28
N ILE A 60 -1.15 -10.65 -5.76
CA ILE A 60 -1.72 -9.35 -5.40
C ILE A 60 -2.36 -8.68 -6.62
N ASN A 61 -1.70 -8.71 -7.78
CA ASN A 61 -2.25 -8.15 -9.03
C ASN A 61 -3.61 -8.77 -9.37
N HIS A 62 -3.71 -10.10 -9.33
CA HIS A 62 -4.95 -10.82 -9.62
C HIS A 62 -6.04 -10.53 -8.58
N TYR A 63 -5.67 -10.51 -7.29
CA TYR A 63 -6.59 -10.21 -6.20
C TYR A 63 -7.22 -8.83 -6.34
N LEU A 64 -6.40 -7.80 -6.58
CA LEU A 64 -6.86 -6.42 -6.74
C LEU A 64 -7.69 -6.23 -8.02
N ALA A 65 -7.29 -6.85 -9.13
CA ALA A 65 -8.03 -6.81 -10.39
C ALA A 65 -9.46 -7.37 -10.23
N ASN A 66 -9.62 -8.48 -9.50
CA ASN A 66 -10.95 -9.06 -9.20
C ASN A 66 -11.84 -8.15 -8.36
N ARG A 67 -11.25 -7.18 -7.66
CA ARG A 67 -11.95 -6.17 -6.85
C ARG A 67 -12.07 -4.82 -7.55
N GLN A 68 -11.73 -4.75 -8.84
CA GLN A 68 -11.70 -3.52 -9.63
C GLN A 68 -10.78 -2.44 -9.03
N GLN A 69 -9.76 -2.86 -8.28
CA GLN A 69 -8.76 -1.98 -7.72
C GLN A 69 -7.54 -1.94 -8.64
N ILE A 70 -6.96 -0.76 -8.81
CA ILE A 70 -5.77 -0.56 -9.64
C ILE A 70 -4.54 -0.62 -8.71
N PRO A 71 -3.68 -1.66 -8.82
CA PRO A 71 -2.55 -1.81 -7.91
C PRO A 71 -1.59 -0.62 -7.93
N GLU A 72 -1.37 -0.03 -9.10
CA GLU A 72 -0.52 1.15 -9.26
C GLU A 72 -1.01 2.34 -8.43
N GLU A 73 -2.32 2.58 -8.39
CA GLU A 73 -2.89 3.65 -7.58
C GLU A 73 -2.72 3.37 -6.08
N ILE A 74 -2.88 2.12 -5.65
CA ILE A 74 -2.67 1.72 -4.25
C ILE A 74 -1.21 1.91 -3.85
N ILE A 75 -0.26 1.49 -4.70
CA ILE A 75 1.17 1.69 -4.42
C ILE A 75 1.52 3.18 -4.38
N ASN A 76 1.03 3.98 -5.32
CA ASN A 76 1.23 5.43 -5.32
C ASN A 76 0.58 6.09 -4.10
N LEU A 77 -0.58 5.62 -3.65
CA LEU A 77 -1.21 6.07 -2.41
C LEU A 77 -0.31 5.81 -1.20
N CYS A 78 0.28 4.62 -1.09
CA CYS A 78 1.25 4.30 -0.05
C CYS A 78 2.48 5.22 -0.10
N LEU A 79 3.02 5.48 -1.30
CA LEU A 79 4.20 6.32 -1.50
C LEU A 79 3.94 7.80 -1.19
N ASN A 80 2.75 8.31 -1.51
CA ASN A 80 2.39 9.70 -1.25
C ASN A 80 2.06 9.97 0.23
N ASN A 81 1.84 8.93 1.03
CA ASN A 81 1.42 9.04 2.43
C ASN A 81 2.44 8.41 3.40
N GLN A 82 3.74 8.54 3.14
CA GLN A 82 4.79 7.93 3.97
C GLN A 82 4.84 8.44 5.42
N GLU A 83 4.28 9.61 5.72
CA GLU A 83 4.17 10.13 7.08
C GLU A 83 2.89 9.66 7.81
N ASN A 84 1.95 9.01 7.11
CA ASN A 84 0.79 8.41 7.77
C ASN A 84 1.28 7.25 8.66
N PRO A 85 0.93 7.21 9.96
CA PRO A 85 1.40 6.18 10.88
C PRO A 85 1.14 4.74 10.42
N ILE A 86 0.02 4.49 9.73
CA ILE A 86 -0.38 3.18 9.21
C ILE A 86 0.61 2.68 8.16
N ILE A 87 1.23 3.57 7.40
CA ILE A 87 2.22 3.24 6.36
C ILE A 87 3.63 3.29 6.95
N LYS A 88 3.93 4.33 7.72
CA LYS A 88 5.25 4.58 8.29
C LYS A 88 5.74 3.45 9.20
N TYR A 89 4.84 2.96 10.06
CA TYR A 89 5.15 1.96 11.08
C TYR A 89 4.65 0.56 10.73
N ASN A 90 4.45 0.28 9.44
CA ASN A 90 4.05 -1.04 8.96
C ASN A 90 5.17 -1.68 8.13
N PRO A 91 5.92 -2.65 8.69
CA PRO A 91 7.03 -3.27 7.99
C PRO A 91 6.60 -4.03 6.74
N ILE A 92 5.38 -4.59 6.72
CA ILE A 92 4.86 -5.32 5.57
C ILE A 92 4.67 -4.40 4.38
N ILE A 93 4.15 -3.19 4.60
CA ILE A 93 4.06 -2.17 3.54
C ILE A 93 5.44 -1.77 3.05
N GLN A 94 6.41 -1.57 3.95
CA GLN A 94 7.78 -1.27 3.54
C GLN A 94 8.38 -2.42 2.69
N ASN A 95 8.15 -3.68 3.07
CA ASN A 95 8.58 -4.84 2.28
C ASN A 95 7.92 -4.90 0.90
N ILE A 96 6.61 -4.64 0.81
CA ILE A 96 5.88 -4.61 -0.46
C ILE A 96 6.44 -3.52 -1.37
N LEU A 97 6.69 -2.31 -0.83
CA LEU A 97 7.28 -1.21 -1.59
C LEU A 97 8.68 -1.56 -2.10
N ALA A 98 9.52 -2.16 -1.25
CA ALA A 98 10.84 -2.66 -1.67
C ALA A 98 10.74 -3.69 -2.80
N CYS A 99 9.79 -4.63 -2.73
CA CYS A 99 9.53 -5.60 -3.80
C CYS A 99 9.09 -4.90 -5.09
N CYS A 100 8.18 -3.92 -5.01
CA CYS A 100 7.71 -3.19 -6.17
C CYS A 100 8.86 -2.45 -6.88
N TYR A 101 9.75 -1.79 -6.14
CA TYR A 101 10.96 -1.17 -6.69
C TYR A 101 11.97 -2.18 -7.24
N SER A 102 12.14 -3.33 -6.60
CA SER A 102 13.09 -4.37 -7.05
C SER A 102 12.68 -4.95 -8.42
N TYR A 103 11.40 -5.28 -8.56
CA TYR A 103 10.87 -5.90 -9.78
C TYR A 103 10.37 -4.89 -10.82
N GLY A 104 10.22 -3.62 -10.46
CA GLY A 104 9.63 -2.61 -11.35
C GLY A 104 8.14 -2.87 -11.56
N LYS A 105 7.46 -3.37 -10.54
CA LYS A 105 6.06 -3.75 -10.60
C LYS A 105 5.21 -2.56 -10.17
N TRP A 106 4.41 -2.04 -11.09
CA TRP A 106 3.56 -0.84 -10.95
C TRP A 106 4.28 0.49 -10.72
N ILE A 107 5.56 0.45 -10.35
CA ILE A 107 6.44 1.61 -10.23
C ILE A 107 7.78 1.30 -10.91
N LYS A 108 8.52 2.34 -11.31
CA LYS A 108 9.83 2.18 -11.96
C LYS A 108 10.83 1.56 -10.97
N LYS A 109 11.75 0.72 -11.48
CA LYS A 109 12.84 0.17 -10.67
C LYS A 109 13.74 1.26 -10.11
N ASP A 110 14.09 1.13 -8.84
CA ASP A 110 15.04 2.01 -8.15
C ASP A 110 15.70 1.27 -6.98
N GLU A 111 16.98 0.91 -7.13
CA GLU A 111 17.74 0.16 -6.14
C GLU A 111 17.96 0.92 -4.82
N ASN A 112 18.04 2.25 -4.86
CA ASN A 112 18.17 3.06 -3.65
C ASN A 112 16.89 2.99 -2.82
N GLN A 113 15.73 2.97 -3.50
CA GLN A 113 14.44 2.80 -2.84
C GLN A 113 14.27 1.38 -2.29
N VAL A 114 14.77 0.35 -2.99
CA VAL A 114 14.82 -1.03 -2.46
C VAL A 114 15.56 -1.06 -1.12
N PHE A 115 16.79 -0.50 -1.09
CA PHE A 115 17.59 -0.42 0.13
C PHE A 115 16.88 0.35 1.24
N PHE A 116 16.34 1.52 0.93
CA PHE A 116 15.66 2.39 1.88
C PHE A 116 14.46 1.70 2.56
N HIS A 117 13.60 1.05 1.78
CA HIS A 117 12.41 0.41 2.30
C HIS A 117 12.71 -0.87 3.10
N TYR A 118 13.63 -1.72 2.64
CA TYR A 118 14.07 -2.87 3.45
C TYR A 118 14.78 -2.43 4.73
N LYS A 119 15.56 -1.35 4.70
CA LYS A 119 16.17 -0.78 5.91
C LYS A 119 15.12 -0.34 6.93
N LYS A 120 14.11 0.42 6.50
CA LYS A 120 12.99 0.81 7.38
C LYS A 120 12.27 -0.40 7.98
N SER A 121 12.01 -1.42 7.18
CA SER A 121 11.40 -2.67 7.64
C SER A 121 12.27 -3.39 8.69
N ALA A 122 13.58 -3.50 8.42
CA ALA A 122 14.54 -4.09 9.34
C ALA A 122 14.66 -3.33 10.67
N GLU A 123 14.60 -1.99 10.65
CA GLU A 123 14.60 -1.14 11.85
C GLU A 123 13.37 -1.39 12.75
N MET A 124 12.29 -1.95 12.18
CA MET A 124 11.10 -2.41 12.92
C MET A 124 11.21 -3.89 13.38
N ASN A 125 12.41 -4.49 13.29
CA ASN A 125 12.70 -5.90 13.61
C ASN A 125 11.90 -6.91 12.77
N ASP A 126 11.45 -6.53 11.58
CA ASP A 126 10.76 -7.44 10.68
C ASP A 126 11.76 -8.38 9.97
N SER A 127 11.50 -9.69 10.04
CA SER A 127 12.43 -10.70 9.53
C SER A 127 12.59 -10.68 8.02
N ILE A 128 11.54 -10.31 7.28
CA ILE A 128 11.59 -10.15 5.82
C ILE A 128 12.43 -8.92 5.48
N GLY A 129 12.23 -7.82 6.22
CA GLY A 129 13.03 -6.60 6.12
C GLY A 129 14.51 -6.85 6.38
N ILE A 130 14.84 -7.55 7.46
CA ILE A 130 16.23 -7.92 7.82
C ILE A 130 16.85 -8.78 6.71
N ASN A 131 16.13 -9.79 6.21
CA ASN A 131 16.62 -10.62 5.10
C ASN A 131 16.85 -9.79 3.83
N GLY A 132 15.87 -8.96 3.46
CA GLY A 132 15.95 -8.08 2.30
C GLY A 132 17.13 -7.11 2.38
N LEU A 133 17.34 -6.50 3.56
CA LEU A 133 18.49 -5.62 3.80
C LEU A 133 19.83 -6.39 3.72
N GLY A 134 19.87 -7.62 4.24
CA GLY A 134 21.01 -8.51 4.08
C GLY A 134 21.34 -8.77 2.61
N ARG A 135 20.34 -9.07 1.78
CA ARG A 135 20.50 -9.22 0.32
C ARG A 135 20.98 -7.94 -0.33
N CYS A 136 20.54 -6.77 0.14
CA CYS A 136 21.03 -5.50 -0.39
C CYS A 136 22.53 -5.32 -0.13
N TYR A 137 23.01 -5.61 1.09
CA TYR A 137 24.45 -5.54 1.39
C TYR A 137 25.27 -6.58 0.63
N GLU A 138 24.78 -7.83 0.55
CA GLU A 138 25.45 -8.92 -0.16
C GLU A 138 25.64 -8.59 -1.65
N ASN A 139 24.60 -8.04 -2.29
CA ASN A 139 24.60 -7.79 -3.74
C ASN A 139 24.95 -6.34 -4.11
N GLY A 140 25.17 -5.46 -3.14
CA GLY A 140 25.45 -4.03 -3.36
C GLY A 140 24.27 -3.23 -3.90
N ILE A 141 23.02 -3.64 -3.64
CA ILE A 141 21.81 -2.96 -4.11
C ILE A 141 21.58 -1.70 -3.27
N GLY A 142 21.64 -0.53 -3.91
CA GLY A 142 21.39 0.77 -3.26
C GLY A 142 22.41 1.14 -2.17
N VAL A 143 23.52 0.40 -2.08
CA VAL A 143 24.65 0.71 -1.20
C VAL A 143 25.68 1.44 -2.05
N GLU A 144 25.89 2.74 -1.80
CA GLU A 144 27.02 3.44 -2.41
C GLU A 144 28.31 2.73 -2.02
N LYS A 145 29.01 2.16 -3.00
CA LYS A 145 30.38 1.69 -2.80
C LYS A 145 31.21 2.92 -2.46
N LYS A 146 31.62 3.05 -1.20
CA LYS A 146 32.71 3.98 -0.86
C LYS A 146 33.92 3.58 -1.69
N GLN A 147 34.29 4.42 -2.64
CA GLN A 147 35.57 4.32 -3.32
C GLN A 147 36.65 4.64 -2.29
N SER A 148 37.52 3.67 -2.03
CA SER A 148 38.73 3.77 -1.20
C SER A 148 39.81 4.58 -1.91
#